data_AF-A0A958RJD8-F1
#
_entry.id   AF-A0A958RJD8-F1
#
_cell.length_a   1.000
_cell.length_b   1.000
_cell.length_c   1.000
_cell.angle_alpha   90.00
_cell.angle_beta   90.00
_cell.angle_gamma   90.00
#
_symmetry.space_group_name_H-M   'P 1'
#
loop_
_entity.id
_entity.type
_entity.pdbx_description
1 polymer ?
#
loop_
_entity_poly.entity_id
_entity_poly.type
_entity_poly.pdbx_seq_one_letter_code
_entity_poly.pdbx_strand_id
1 'polypeptide(L)'
;ASGNGHPTLGTGMDTDKVANFPSALPHDNIVAVAAKDTKNMLAPYSNYGIQTVDVAAPGGNAPDDVIISCFLDNPDDVAFIGMSGTSMATPIVSGVAALMLSANPNLKASDVKKILMTSGPQVQGLDKFIKSGRNVDALAAVQAAKAMLPLAVGSIQ
;
A
#
# COMPACT_ATOMS: atom_id res chain seq x y z
N ALA A 1 3.02 4.45 4.98
CA ALA A 1 3.31 5.87 4.71
C ALA A 1 3.15 6.12 3.21
N SER A 2 2.82 7.33 2.80
CA SER A 2 2.70 7.67 1.38
C SER A 2 2.84 9.17 1.16
N GLY A 3 2.79 9.61 -0.09
CA GLY A 3 2.73 11.02 -0.45
C GLY A 3 2.22 11.23 -1.86
N ASN A 4 1.46 12.29 -2.04
CA ASN A 4 1.15 12.83 -3.36
C ASN A 4 2.22 13.86 -3.73
N GLY A 5 2.43 14.08 -5.02
CA GLY A 5 3.47 14.98 -5.52
C GLY A 5 3.17 16.46 -5.33
N HIS A 6 3.56 17.29 -6.29
CA HIS A 6 3.53 18.74 -6.13
C HIS A 6 2.10 19.23 -5.81
N PRO A 7 1.89 19.98 -4.70
CA PRO A 7 0.57 20.26 -4.14
C PRO A 7 -0.37 21.04 -5.07
N THR A 8 0.16 21.68 -6.11
CA THR A 8 -0.63 22.46 -7.09
C THR A 8 -0.70 21.86 -8.49
N LEU A 9 0.20 20.93 -8.84
CA LEU A 9 0.27 20.40 -10.21
C LEU A 9 -0.48 19.07 -10.36
N GLY A 10 -0.81 18.40 -9.25
CA GLY A 10 -1.43 17.08 -9.28
C GLY A 10 -0.53 16.01 -9.92
N THR A 11 0.78 16.27 -10.01
CA THR A 11 1.78 15.38 -10.59
C THR A 11 2.66 14.79 -9.50
N GLY A 12 2.78 13.47 -9.48
CA GLY A 12 3.68 12.71 -8.63
C GLY A 12 5.14 13.12 -8.81
N MET A 13 5.90 13.07 -7.72
CA MET A 13 7.33 13.33 -7.69
C MET A 13 8.13 12.04 -7.53
N ASP A 14 9.33 12.04 -8.11
CA ASP A 14 10.32 10.98 -7.97
C ASP A 14 11.00 11.07 -6.60
N THR A 15 10.59 10.21 -5.67
CA THR A 15 11.09 10.19 -4.29
C THR A 15 12.47 9.58 -4.14
N ASP A 16 13.01 8.95 -5.19
CA ASP A 16 14.42 8.57 -5.23
C ASP A 16 15.33 9.80 -5.43
N LYS A 17 14.79 10.90 -5.99
CA LYS A 17 15.51 12.17 -6.18
C LYS A 17 15.20 13.20 -5.11
N VAL A 18 13.93 13.31 -4.70
CA VAL A 18 13.48 14.26 -3.67
C VAL A 18 12.68 13.52 -2.63
N ALA A 19 13.29 13.25 -1.48
CA ALA A 19 12.70 12.43 -0.44
C ALA A 19 11.35 13.00 0.06
N ASN A 20 10.32 12.18 0.08
CA ASN A 20 9.05 12.45 0.75
C ASN A 20 9.06 11.80 2.14
N PHE A 21 8.99 12.58 3.21
CA PHE A 21 9.00 12.04 4.56
C PHE A 21 7.59 11.82 5.11
N PRO A 22 7.33 10.73 5.85
CA PRO A 22 8.28 9.69 6.24
C PRO A 22 8.41 8.55 5.20
N SER A 23 7.73 8.58 4.05
CA SER A 23 7.65 7.40 3.15
C SER A 23 8.98 6.99 2.52
N ALA A 24 9.90 7.93 2.27
CA ALA A 24 11.21 7.66 1.68
C ALA A 24 12.28 7.28 2.71
N LEU A 25 11.95 7.17 4.00
CA LEU A 25 12.89 6.72 5.01
C LEU A 25 13.24 5.23 4.81
N PRO A 26 14.53 4.85 4.84
CA PRO A 26 14.97 3.48 4.55
C PRO A 26 14.84 2.57 5.78
N HIS A 27 13.64 2.48 6.36
CA HIS A 27 13.36 1.60 7.49
C HIS A 27 12.47 0.42 7.10
N ASP A 28 12.79 -0.75 7.63
CA ASP A 28 12.06 -1.99 7.33
C ASP A 28 10.62 -2.01 7.87
N ASN A 29 10.32 -1.12 8.83
CA ASN A 29 8.97 -0.94 9.38
C ASN A 29 8.15 0.13 8.66
N ILE A 30 8.70 0.77 7.62
CA ILE A 30 7.97 1.72 6.78
C ILE A 30 7.60 1.04 5.47
N VAL A 31 6.30 0.94 5.20
CA VAL A 31 5.78 0.54 3.89
C VAL A 31 5.32 1.79 3.15
N ALA A 32 6.00 2.12 2.06
CA ALA A 32 5.67 3.24 1.18
C ALA A 32 4.65 2.80 0.12
N VAL A 33 3.49 3.46 0.10
CA VAL A 33 2.34 3.03 -0.70
C VAL A 33 2.05 4.03 -1.82
N ALA A 34 2.06 3.54 -3.06
CA ALA A 34 1.58 4.26 -4.24
C ALA A 34 0.07 4.07 -4.44
N ALA A 35 -0.56 5.04 -5.10
CA ALA A 35 -1.95 4.95 -5.54
C ALA A 35 -2.03 4.52 -7.01
N LYS A 36 -2.93 3.59 -7.30
CA LYS A 36 -3.32 3.22 -8.66
C LYS A 36 -4.81 3.46 -8.91
N ASP A 37 -5.17 3.51 -10.18
CA ASP A 37 -6.55 3.47 -10.64
C ASP A 37 -7.06 2.03 -10.91
N THR A 38 -8.32 1.91 -11.31
CA THR A 38 -9.00 0.67 -11.71
C THR A 38 -8.43 0.05 -12.99
N LYS A 39 -7.69 0.81 -13.81
CA LYS A 39 -6.98 0.32 -14.99
C LYS A 39 -5.59 -0.23 -14.66
N ASN A 40 -5.25 -0.32 -13.37
CA ASN A 40 -3.94 -0.70 -12.87
C ASN A 40 -2.80 0.24 -13.28
N MET A 41 -3.13 1.48 -13.63
CA MET A 41 -2.14 2.52 -13.90
C MET A 41 -1.79 3.24 -12.60
N LEU A 42 -0.53 3.63 -12.44
CA LEU A 42 -0.14 4.55 -11.37
C LEU A 42 -0.96 5.84 -11.52
N ALA A 43 -1.59 6.31 -10.44
CA ALA A 43 -2.34 7.54 -10.47
C ALA A 43 -1.38 8.73 -10.71
N PRO A 44 -1.73 9.71 -11.59
CA PRO A 44 -0.81 10.78 -11.97
C PRO A 44 -0.24 11.59 -10.81
N TYR A 45 -1.00 11.72 -9.71
CA TYR A 45 -0.60 12.46 -8.50
C TYR A 45 0.29 11.64 -7.55
N SER A 46 0.37 10.32 -7.72
CA SER A 46 1.09 9.44 -6.78
C SER A 46 2.58 9.66 -6.90
N ASN A 47 3.26 9.88 -5.78
CA ASN A 47 4.72 9.79 -5.78
C ASN A 47 5.17 8.38 -6.17
N TYR A 48 6.37 8.32 -6.75
CA TYR A 48 6.98 7.11 -7.27
C TYR A 48 8.48 7.11 -6.97
N GLY A 49 9.10 5.94 -7.02
CA GLY A 49 10.51 5.72 -6.78
C GLY A 49 10.78 4.23 -6.72
N ILE A 50 11.64 3.73 -7.60
CA ILE A 50 11.96 2.30 -7.69
C ILE A 50 12.77 1.82 -6.48
N GLN A 51 13.34 2.75 -5.69
CA GLN A 51 14.03 2.44 -4.44
C GLN A 51 13.19 2.75 -3.21
N THR A 52 12.37 3.80 -3.28
CA THR A 52 11.71 4.42 -2.12
C THR A 52 10.22 4.13 -1.99
N VAL A 53 9.55 3.61 -3.03
CA VAL A 53 8.12 3.25 -2.98
C VAL A 53 7.95 1.74 -3.09
N ASP A 54 7.30 1.11 -2.11
CA ASP A 54 7.35 -0.34 -1.93
C ASP A 54 6.27 -1.08 -2.74
N VAL A 55 5.01 -0.64 -2.68
CA VAL A 55 3.85 -1.37 -3.23
C VAL A 55 2.75 -0.40 -3.67
N ALA A 56 1.91 -0.80 -4.64
CA ALA A 56 0.72 -0.03 -5.02
C ALA A 56 -0.56 -0.61 -4.38
N ALA A 57 -1.54 0.26 -4.14
CA ALA A 57 -2.89 -0.13 -3.76
C ALA A 57 -3.93 0.80 -4.42
N PRO A 58 -5.21 0.38 -4.47
CA PRO A 58 -6.28 1.22 -5.02
C PRO A 58 -6.35 2.58 -4.31
N GLY A 59 -6.09 3.66 -5.05
CA GLY A 59 -6.22 5.02 -4.55
C GLY A 59 -7.15 5.89 -5.39
N GLY A 60 -7.62 5.37 -6.53
CA GLY A 60 -8.51 6.08 -7.45
C GLY A 60 -7.80 7.13 -8.30
N ASN A 61 -8.54 7.73 -9.23
CA ASN A 61 -8.12 8.84 -10.07
C ASN A 61 -9.38 9.67 -10.42
N ALA A 62 -9.70 10.63 -9.55
CA ALA A 62 -10.90 11.44 -9.69
C ALA A 62 -10.88 12.29 -10.98
N PRO A 63 -12.05 12.61 -11.57
CA PRO A 63 -13.39 12.28 -11.07
C PRO A 63 -13.89 10.87 -11.47
N ASP A 64 -13.22 10.20 -12.41
CA ASP A 64 -13.75 8.98 -13.04
C ASP A 64 -13.59 7.71 -12.18
N ASP A 65 -12.67 7.74 -11.21
CA ASP A 65 -12.38 6.62 -10.32
C ASP A 65 -12.13 7.13 -8.90
N VAL A 66 -12.94 6.67 -7.95
CA VAL A 66 -12.91 7.14 -6.57
C VAL A 66 -13.03 5.98 -5.58
N ILE A 67 -12.42 6.16 -4.41
CA ILE A 67 -12.58 5.29 -3.25
C ILE A 67 -13.64 5.93 -2.36
N ILE A 68 -14.76 5.22 -2.16
CA ILE A 68 -15.82 5.65 -1.25
C ILE A 68 -15.27 5.63 0.18
N SER A 69 -15.27 6.79 0.81
CA SER A 69 -14.66 7.03 2.11
C SER A 69 -15.70 7.64 3.05
N CYS A 70 -15.71 7.20 4.31
CA CYS A 70 -16.48 7.87 5.36
C CYS A 70 -15.94 9.28 5.55
N PHE A 71 -16.83 10.26 5.59
CA PHE A 71 -16.50 11.65 5.81
C PHE A 71 -17.47 12.25 6.81
N LEU A 72 -16.93 12.97 7.78
CA LEU A 72 -17.73 13.67 8.77
C LEU A 72 -17.96 15.08 8.27
N ASP A 73 -19.18 15.34 7.76
CA ASP A 73 -19.56 16.68 7.29
C ASP A 73 -19.86 17.60 8.48
N ASN A 74 -20.48 17.04 9.52
CA ASN A 74 -20.58 17.64 10.85
C ASN A 74 -20.62 16.51 11.92
N PRO A 75 -20.42 16.80 13.23
CA PRO A 75 -20.32 15.78 14.28
C PRO A 75 -21.49 14.80 14.38
N ASP A 76 -22.67 15.19 13.88
CA ASP A 76 -23.92 14.41 13.97
C ASP A 76 -24.31 13.78 12.63
N ASP A 77 -23.55 14.01 11.55
CA ASP A 77 -23.86 13.52 10.20
C ASP A 77 -22.64 12.87 9.54
N VAL A 78 -22.70 11.55 9.43
CA VAL A 78 -21.71 10.73 8.74
C VAL A 78 -22.14 10.56 7.29
N ALA A 79 -21.36 11.13 6.38
CA ALA A 79 -21.54 11.00 4.95
C ALA A 79 -20.55 9.97 4.34
N PHE A 80 -20.86 9.54 3.12
CA PHE A 80 -19.91 8.82 2.26
C PHE A 80 -19.63 9.69 1.04
N ILE A 81 -18.35 9.93 0.77
CA ILE A 81 -17.91 10.71 -0.39
C ILE A 81 -16.86 9.94 -1.20
N GLY A 82 -16.80 10.22 -2.50
CA GLY A 82 -15.74 9.71 -3.36
C GLY A 82 -14.46 10.53 -3.19
N MET A 83 -13.37 9.88 -2.81
CA MET A 83 -12.04 10.51 -2.69
C MET A 83 -11.03 9.77 -3.55
N SER A 84 -9.94 10.45 -3.93
CA SER A 84 -8.77 9.79 -4.50
C SER A 84 -7.50 10.30 -3.84
N GLY A 85 -6.49 9.45 -3.74
CA GLY A 85 -5.22 9.78 -3.12
C GLY A 85 -4.45 8.56 -2.63
N THR A 86 -3.15 8.74 -2.42
CA THR A 86 -2.37 7.74 -1.66
C THR A 86 -2.85 7.62 -0.21
N SER A 87 -3.56 8.63 0.31
CA SER A 87 -4.30 8.58 1.58
C SER A 87 -5.39 7.52 1.61
N MET A 88 -5.97 7.15 0.46
CA MET A 88 -6.96 6.07 0.34
C MET A 88 -6.29 4.72 0.08
N ALA A 89 -5.18 4.71 -0.65
CA ALA A 89 -4.37 3.50 -0.87
C ALA A 89 -3.72 2.99 0.43
N THR A 90 -3.22 3.91 1.28
CA THR A 90 -2.52 3.59 2.54
C THR A 90 -3.37 2.75 3.51
N PRO A 91 -4.61 3.12 3.87
CA PRO A 91 -5.44 2.34 4.80
C PRO A 91 -5.81 0.97 4.25
N ILE A 92 -5.89 0.78 2.92
CA ILE A 92 -6.06 -0.56 2.32
C ILE A 92 -4.86 -1.44 2.65
N VAL A 93 -3.63 -0.95 2.42
CA VAL A 93 -2.40 -1.69 2.76
C VAL A 93 -2.30 -1.94 4.27
N SER A 94 -2.66 -0.96 5.10
CA SER A 94 -2.72 -1.13 6.56
C SER A 94 -3.72 -2.20 6.98
N GLY A 95 -4.88 -2.28 6.33
CA GLY A 95 -5.87 -3.34 6.56
C GLY A 95 -5.33 -4.72 6.19
N VAL A 96 -4.63 -4.85 5.06
CA VAL A 96 -3.98 -6.11 4.67
C VAL A 96 -2.90 -6.52 5.66
N ALA A 97 -2.06 -5.58 6.11
CA ALA A 97 -1.08 -5.84 7.16
C ALA A 97 -1.73 -6.34 8.47
N ALA A 98 -2.86 -5.75 8.86
CA ALA A 98 -3.61 -6.20 10.03
C ALA A 98 -4.17 -7.62 9.85
N LEU A 99 -4.69 -7.96 8.66
CA LEU A 99 -5.14 -9.33 8.34
C LEU A 99 -3.97 -10.34 8.41
N MET A 100 -2.79 -9.97 7.92
CA MET A 100 -1.60 -10.81 8.01
C MET A 100 -1.20 -11.07 9.47
N LEU A 101 -1.17 -10.03 10.30
CA LEU A 101 -0.84 -10.13 11.72
C LEU A 101 -1.91 -10.91 12.51
N SER A 102 -3.18 -10.79 12.12
CA SER A 102 -4.25 -11.62 12.68
C SER A 102 -4.05 -13.10 12.35
N ALA A 103 -3.56 -13.41 11.14
CA ALA A 103 -3.30 -14.78 10.71
C ALA A 103 -1.97 -15.36 11.24
N ASN A 104 -0.97 -14.52 11.47
CA ASN A 104 0.31 -14.89 12.07
C ASN A 104 0.84 -13.71 12.92
N PRO A 105 0.58 -13.72 14.25
CA PRO A 105 1.01 -12.63 15.13
C PRO A 105 2.52 -12.60 15.39
N ASN A 106 3.28 -13.60 14.93
CA ASN A 106 4.74 -13.66 15.11
C ASN A 106 5.52 -12.95 14.00
N LEU A 107 4.85 -12.41 12.99
CA LEU A 107 5.51 -11.68 11.91
C LEU A 107 6.21 -10.43 12.44
N LYS A 108 7.47 -10.23 12.04
CA LYS A 108 8.17 -8.96 12.25
C LYS A 108 7.68 -7.93 11.24
N ALA A 109 7.90 -6.65 11.52
CA ALA A 109 7.58 -5.58 10.58
C ALA A 109 8.26 -5.78 9.20
N SER A 110 9.50 -6.28 9.19
CA SER A 110 10.23 -6.65 7.98
C SER A 110 9.56 -7.78 7.20
N ASP A 111 8.97 -8.76 7.88
CA ASP A 111 8.25 -9.87 7.24
C ASP A 111 6.96 -9.35 6.60
N VAL A 112 6.24 -8.47 7.31
CA VAL A 112 5.03 -7.83 6.79
C VAL A 112 5.35 -7.04 5.52
N LYS A 113 6.37 -6.17 5.57
CA LYS A 113 6.82 -5.41 4.40
C LYS A 113 7.19 -6.33 3.24
N LYS A 114 7.99 -7.36 3.50
CA LYS A 114 8.43 -8.31 2.47
C LYS A 114 7.25 -9.03 1.82
N ILE A 115 6.29 -9.53 2.61
CA ILE A 115 5.11 -10.23 2.07
C ILE A 115 4.30 -9.29 1.19
N LEU A 116 3.98 -8.09 1.68
CA LEU A 116 3.23 -7.08 0.91
C LEU A 116 3.89 -6.75 -0.44
N MET A 117 5.22 -6.73 -0.48
CA MET A 117 6.00 -6.46 -1.69
C MET A 117 6.16 -7.66 -2.63
N THR A 118 5.78 -8.88 -2.24
CA THR A 118 6.12 -10.09 -2.99
C THR A 118 4.92 -10.97 -3.34
N SER A 119 3.83 -10.91 -2.56
CA SER A 119 2.70 -11.82 -2.70
C SER A 119 1.70 -11.42 -3.78
N GLY A 120 1.46 -10.13 -3.98
CA GLY A 120 0.45 -9.65 -4.93
C GLY A 120 0.91 -9.66 -6.38
N PRO A 121 0.00 -9.48 -7.35
CA PRO A 121 0.32 -9.62 -8.76
C PRO A 121 1.27 -8.52 -9.25
N GLN A 122 2.19 -8.90 -10.15
CA GLN A 122 2.95 -7.93 -10.95
C GLN A 122 1.99 -7.17 -11.85
N VAL A 123 2.23 -5.87 -11.99
CA VAL A 123 1.47 -5.00 -12.88
C VAL A 123 2.42 -4.41 -13.90
N GLN A 124 2.14 -4.69 -15.16
CA GLN A 124 2.93 -4.16 -16.26
C GLN A 124 2.99 -2.63 -16.17
N GLY A 125 4.21 -2.08 -16.14
CA GLY A 125 4.45 -0.65 -16.09
C GLY A 125 4.68 -0.11 -14.68
N LEU A 126 4.17 -0.76 -13.63
CA LEU A 126 4.46 -0.33 -12.24
C LEU A 126 5.89 -0.62 -11.83
N ASP A 127 6.53 -1.63 -12.43
CA ASP A 127 7.94 -1.98 -12.25
C ASP A 127 8.91 -0.82 -12.57
N LYS A 128 8.46 0.14 -13.38
CA LYS A 128 9.21 1.36 -13.70
C LYS A 128 9.08 2.47 -12.67
N PHE A 129 8.11 2.35 -11.75
CA PHE A 129 7.73 3.42 -10.82
C PHE A 129 7.84 3.02 -9.36
N ILE A 130 7.69 1.74 -9.02
CA ILE A 130 7.71 1.27 -7.63
C ILE A 130 8.56 0.01 -7.52
N LYS A 131 9.19 -0.17 -6.36
CA LYS A 131 10.18 -1.21 -6.08
C LYS A 131 9.68 -2.63 -6.32
N SER A 132 8.45 -2.94 -5.92
CA SER A 132 7.89 -4.28 -6.13
C SER A 132 7.35 -4.49 -7.55
N GLY A 133 6.96 -3.42 -8.25
CA GLY A 133 6.12 -3.50 -9.45
C GLY A 133 4.75 -4.16 -9.20
N ARG A 134 4.32 -4.31 -7.94
CA ARG A 134 3.14 -5.11 -7.57
C ARG A 134 2.05 -4.29 -6.93
N ASN A 135 0.83 -4.79 -7.09
CA ASN A 135 -0.31 -4.39 -6.28
C ASN A 135 -0.35 -5.21 -4.99
N VAL A 136 -0.89 -4.62 -3.93
CA VAL A 136 -1.27 -5.36 -2.73
C VAL A 136 -2.36 -6.38 -3.08
N ASP A 137 -2.25 -7.58 -2.50
CA ASP A 137 -3.25 -8.65 -2.61
C ASP A 137 -3.49 -9.24 -1.22
N ALA A 138 -4.70 -9.05 -0.70
CA ALA A 138 -5.04 -9.47 0.66
C ALA A 138 -4.98 -11.00 0.85
N LEU A 139 -5.48 -11.75 -0.12
CA LEU A 139 -5.56 -13.21 -0.04
C LEU A 139 -4.16 -13.81 -0.08
N ALA A 140 -3.36 -13.43 -1.08
CA ALA A 140 -2.00 -13.92 -1.25
C ALA A 140 -1.12 -13.52 -0.05
N ALA A 141 -1.28 -12.30 0.47
CA ALA A 141 -0.53 -11.84 1.64
C ALA A 141 -0.87 -12.65 2.89
N VAL A 142 -2.15 -12.92 3.16
CA VAL A 142 -2.58 -13.73 4.31
C VAL A 142 -2.12 -15.19 4.18
N GLN A 143 -2.14 -15.76 2.97
CA GLN A 143 -1.61 -17.10 2.72
C GLN A 143 -0.10 -17.17 2.98
N ALA A 144 0.67 -16.19 2.49
CA ALA A 144 2.10 -16.09 2.75
C ALA A 144 2.41 -15.91 4.25
N ALA A 145 1.62 -15.10 4.96
CA ALA A 145 1.72 -14.92 6.41
C ALA A 145 1.55 -16.25 7.17
N LYS A 146 0.54 -17.05 6.82
CA LYS A 146 0.28 -18.37 7.42
C LYS A 146 1.41 -19.37 7.14
N ALA A 147 2.00 -19.33 5.95
CA ALA A 147 3.11 -20.20 5.59
C ALA A 147 4.38 -19.95 6.42
N MET A 148 4.48 -18.79 7.08
CA MET A 148 5.58 -18.45 8.00
C MET A 148 5.28 -18.79 9.47
N LEU A 149 4.18 -19.50 9.77
CA LEU A 149 3.97 -20.02 11.11
C LEU A 149 5.05 -21.06 11.45
N PRO A 150 5.52 -21.14 12.70
CA PRO A 150 6.39 -22.22 13.12
C PRO A 150 5.69 -23.55 12.81
N LEU A 151 6.42 -24.52 12.25
CA LEU A 151 5.92 -25.88 12.19
C LEU A 151 5.56 -26.29 13.62
N ALA A 152 4.33 -26.77 13.81
CA ALA A 152 3.93 -27.32 15.09
C ALA A 152 4.96 -28.39 15.48
N VAL A 153 5.68 -28.17 16.58
CA VAL A 153 6.52 -29.20 17.19
C VAL A 153 5.55 -30.20 17.83
N GLY A 154 4.96 -31.04 16.99
CA GLY A 154 4.16 -32.18 17.40
C GLY A 154 5.12 -33.25 17.91
N SER A 155 5.12 -33.41 19.22
CA SER A 155 5.77 -34.44 20.01
C SER A 155 5.76 -35.82 19.35
N ILE A 156 6.95 -36.32 19.02
CA ILE A 156 7.23 -37.75 18.99
C ILE A 156 7.30 -38.18 20.46
N GLN A 157 6.20 -38.71 20.99
CA GLN A 157 6.21 -39.58 22.18
C GLN A 157 5.64 -40.92 21.78
#